data_AF-A0A960Y3X5-F1
#
_entry.id   AF-A0A960Y3X5-F1
#
_cell.length_a   1.000
_cell.length_b   1.000
_cell.length_c   1.000
_cell.angle_alpha   90.00
_cell.angle_beta   90.00
_cell.angle_gamma   90.00
#
_symmetry.space_group_name_H-M   'P 1'
#
loop_
_entity.id
_entity.type
_entity.pdbx_description
1 polymer ?
#
loop_
_entity_poly.entity_id
_entity_poly.type
_entity_poly.pdbx_seq_one_letter_code
_entity_poly.pdbx_strand_id
1 'polypeptide(L)'
;MKLNKLFLIIIWFFFITDSFSQETQKDEDPEFLLLKEKVELLKQKVEYLESVINSKKGNTTTQEIPQKPSPDSADEDVDNSPKSPTKVYSNARAKGIAIQELGGDNTGKRYAIVVGINNYSDISIANLTKARNDAIVMANLLQSKGQFDKVFLMTDDIDNKGTDRNLYPTRLNVLAKIDAVLNFANPNDMVVFFFSGHGISDYDEKGYLVTVDTLSEHKFNSSLKVEEIVSRFQKKGLKKSLLILDACREKIYSSKSADQSPLRQERFSSAEVAATFYSTKAGYYSYEDDTSDFGVFTKHLVYGIEGKADSNQDGVVTFSELQSYVQDSVRDWSLENNKKQKPYVKIYGETYGDLAISIAPNAPKQGESLADLKIPQKTRLPYVWRSALLPGWGQVQDGSQIRGYTYMGTGVLIGTNYIYNYLKLNRAQSNYNSSFTLPSSALIPTYLDQQSKKSALSQQESKTKIAYTLFMSFWLWNIYDAAVYEKQDGFQVWDFSLNQRIVPDLFPDDLATRNVETYGTLGFQMRF
;
A
#
# COMPACT_ATOMS: atom_id res chain seq x y z
N MET A 1 -14.08 14.21 11.82
CA MET A 1 -13.15 15.05 11.04
C MET A 1 -13.34 15.06 9.51
N LYS A 2 -14.16 14.20 8.88
CA LYS A 2 -14.37 14.22 7.41
C LYS A 2 -15.47 15.18 6.92
N LEU A 3 -16.42 15.59 7.77
CA LEU A 3 -17.52 16.49 7.38
C LEU A 3 -17.08 17.95 7.14
N ASN A 4 -16.07 18.43 7.87
CA ASN A 4 -15.64 19.84 7.77
C ASN A 4 -15.02 20.22 6.41
N LYS A 5 -14.45 19.26 5.65
CA LYS A 5 -13.83 19.57 4.35
C LYS A 5 -14.87 19.72 3.23
N LEU A 6 -15.94 18.93 3.24
CA LEU A 6 -17.05 19.09 2.28
C LEU A 6 -17.83 20.38 2.57
N PHE A 7 -18.03 20.70 3.86
CA PHE A 7 -18.67 21.94 4.29
C PHE A 7 -17.87 23.19 3.89
N LEU A 8 -16.54 23.15 4.00
CA LEU A 8 -15.67 24.25 3.53
C LEU A 8 -15.70 24.41 2.00
N ILE A 9 -15.77 23.32 1.23
CA ILE A 9 -15.87 23.38 -0.24
C ILE A 9 -17.22 23.96 -0.67
N ILE A 10 -18.30 23.58 0.02
CA ILE A 10 -19.64 24.11 -0.23
C ILE A 10 -19.70 25.61 0.11
N ILE A 11 -19.17 26.04 1.27
CA ILE A 11 -19.08 27.46 1.63
C ILE A 11 -18.25 28.26 0.60
N TRP A 12 -17.15 27.69 0.10
CA TRP A 12 -16.31 28.34 -0.92
C TRP A 12 -17.02 28.45 -2.28
N PHE A 13 -17.80 27.44 -2.65
CA PHE A 13 -18.64 27.46 -3.86
C PHE A 13 -19.80 28.49 -3.72
N PHE A 14 -20.42 28.58 -2.54
CA PHE A 14 -21.43 29.59 -2.22
C PHE A 14 -20.87 31.02 -2.26
N PHE A 15 -19.67 31.26 -1.73
CA PHE A 15 -19.03 32.59 -1.80
C PHE A 15 -18.76 33.06 -3.24
N ILE A 16 -18.43 32.14 -4.15
CA ILE A 16 -18.22 32.43 -5.57
C ILE A 16 -19.56 32.73 -6.27
N THR A 17 -20.62 31.97 -5.97
CA THR A 17 -21.94 32.22 -6.60
C THR A 17 -22.63 33.47 -6.07
N ASP A 18 -22.45 33.80 -4.78
CA ASP A 18 -23.05 34.99 -4.16
C ASP A 18 -22.32 36.28 -4.58
N SER A 19 -20.99 36.20 -4.76
CA SER A 19 -20.20 37.30 -5.36
C SER A 19 -20.58 37.55 -6.83
N PHE A 20 -21.01 36.51 -7.56
CA PHE A 20 -21.55 36.62 -8.93
C PHE A 20 -22.99 37.19 -8.97
N SER A 21 -23.80 36.94 -7.93
CA SER A 21 -25.19 37.39 -7.84
C SER A 21 -25.35 38.87 -7.50
N GLN A 22 -24.41 39.45 -6.76
CA GLN A 22 -24.50 40.86 -6.32
C GLN A 22 -24.15 41.87 -7.44
N GLU A 23 -23.46 41.43 -8.51
CA GLU A 23 -22.92 42.34 -9.55
C GLU A 23 -23.76 42.37 -10.85
N THR A 24 -24.85 41.60 -10.92
CA THR A 24 -25.67 41.42 -12.15
C THR A 24 -27.17 41.63 -11.90
N GLN A 25 -27.52 42.70 -11.19
CA GLN A 25 -28.92 43.12 -11.02
C GLN A 25 -29.47 43.93 -12.22
N LYS A 26 -28.81 43.87 -13.39
CA LYS A 26 -29.30 44.42 -14.64
C LYS A 26 -29.11 43.39 -15.75
N ASP A 27 -30.23 43.08 -16.40
CA ASP A 27 -30.45 42.27 -17.58
C ASP A 27 -30.70 40.76 -17.34
N GLU A 28 -31.98 40.39 -17.53
CA GLU A 28 -32.51 39.04 -17.55
C GLU A 28 -32.06 38.31 -18.83
N ASP A 29 -30.84 37.76 -18.82
CA ASP A 29 -30.36 36.87 -19.89
C ASP A 29 -31.05 35.48 -19.77
N PRO A 30 -31.79 35.01 -20.80
CA PRO A 30 -32.44 33.71 -20.78
C PRO A 30 -31.47 32.52 -20.63
N GLU A 31 -30.20 32.64 -21.05
CA GLU A 31 -29.20 31.60 -20.77
C GLU A 31 -28.82 31.54 -19.28
N PHE A 32 -28.85 32.69 -18.59
CA PHE A 32 -28.59 32.77 -17.15
C PHE A 32 -29.75 32.22 -16.32
N LEU A 33 -31.00 32.42 -16.77
CA LEU A 33 -32.18 31.78 -16.16
C LEU A 33 -32.08 30.24 -16.27
N LEU A 34 -31.71 29.73 -17.45
CA LEU A 34 -31.49 28.30 -17.67
C LEU A 34 -30.35 27.74 -16.81
N LEU A 35 -29.29 28.53 -16.60
CA LEU A 35 -28.18 28.17 -15.73
C LEU A 35 -28.63 28.13 -14.26
N LYS A 36 -29.40 29.12 -13.80
CA LYS A 36 -30.00 29.14 -12.45
C LYS A 36 -30.89 27.92 -12.22
N GLU A 37 -31.76 27.58 -13.18
CA GLU A 37 -32.63 26.41 -13.10
C GLU A 37 -31.82 25.10 -13.01
N LYS A 38 -30.77 24.95 -13.83
CA LYS A 38 -29.89 23.78 -13.79
C LYS A 38 -29.11 23.67 -12.47
N VAL A 39 -28.67 24.80 -11.91
CA VAL A 39 -27.99 24.84 -10.60
C VAL A 39 -28.96 24.46 -9.48
N GLU A 40 -30.21 24.91 -9.52
CA GLU A 40 -31.21 24.56 -8.52
C GLU A 40 -31.62 23.08 -8.59
N LEU A 41 -31.72 22.53 -9.80
CA LEU A 41 -31.92 21.09 -10.02
C LEU A 41 -30.75 20.26 -9.47
N LEU A 42 -29.52 20.76 -9.62
CA LEU A 42 -28.33 20.13 -9.06
C LEU A 42 -28.34 20.15 -7.53
N LYS A 43 -28.76 21.26 -6.90
CA LYS A 43 -28.93 21.34 -5.44
C LYS A 43 -29.91 20.30 -4.92
N GLN A 44 -31.10 20.19 -5.54
CA GLN A 44 -32.08 19.16 -5.16
C GLN A 44 -31.54 17.74 -5.28
N LYS A 45 -30.77 17.44 -6.34
CA LYS A 45 -30.13 16.12 -6.51
C LYS A 45 -29.07 15.85 -5.44
N VAL A 46 -28.29 16.87 -5.06
CA VAL A 46 -27.28 16.75 -3.99
C VAL A 46 -27.96 16.53 -2.64
N GLU A 47 -28.98 17.31 -2.29
CA GLU A 47 -29.76 17.14 -1.05
C GLU A 47 -30.43 15.76 -0.98
N TYR A 48 -30.99 15.28 -2.10
CA TYR A 48 -31.53 13.93 -2.19
C TYR A 48 -30.46 12.86 -1.94
N LEU A 49 -29.29 12.99 -2.56
CA LEU A 49 -28.17 12.07 -2.34
C LEU A 49 -27.68 12.11 -0.88
N GLU A 50 -27.63 13.29 -0.26
CA GLU A 50 -27.30 13.42 1.16
C GLU A 50 -28.34 12.75 2.06
N SER A 51 -29.64 12.86 1.74
CA SER A 51 -30.71 12.17 2.47
C SER A 51 -30.59 10.64 2.38
N VAL A 52 -30.21 10.11 1.21
CA VAL A 52 -29.99 8.67 0.96
C VAL A 52 -28.73 8.17 1.66
N ILE A 53 -27.68 8.99 1.72
CA ILE A 53 -26.43 8.65 2.41
C ILE A 53 -26.64 8.68 3.94
N ASN A 54 -27.42 9.62 4.44
CA ASN A 54 -27.73 9.74 5.87
C ASN A 54 -28.71 8.65 6.33
N SER A 55 -29.68 8.24 5.50
CA SER A 55 -30.55 7.10 5.82
C SER A 55 -29.80 5.77 5.87
N LYS A 56 -28.74 5.60 5.05
CA LYS A 56 -27.84 4.43 5.13
C LYS A 56 -26.88 4.45 6.31
N LYS A 57 -26.59 5.62 6.90
CA LYS A 57 -25.77 5.75 8.11
C LYS A 57 -26.57 5.63 9.42
N GLY A 58 -27.89 5.80 9.37
CA GLY A 58 -28.80 5.64 10.52
C GLY A 58 -29.10 4.19 10.90
N ASN A 59 -28.82 3.20 10.04
CA ASN A 59 -29.09 1.78 10.30
C ASN A 59 -27.86 1.01 10.82
N THR A 60 -27.19 1.54 11.83
CA THR A 60 -26.31 0.74 12.70
C THR A 60 -26.49 1.19 14.13
N THR A 61 -27.68 0.92 14.68
CA THR A 61 -27.91 0.86 16.12
C THR A 61 -28.71 -0.39 16.38
N THR A 62 -28.16 -1.22 17.25
CA THR A 62 -28.72 -2.42 17.88
C THR A 62 -30.23 -2.35 18.01
N GLN A 63 -30.95 -3.24 17.34
CA GLN A 63 -32.31 -3.60 17.72
C GLN A 63 -32.33 -5.04 18.19
N GLU A 64 -32.73 -5.15 19.45
CA GLU A 64 -32.97 -6.35 20.21
C GLU A 64 -33.93 -7.29 19.50
N ILE A 65 -33.68 -8.57 19.70
CA ILE A 65 -34.54 -9.69 19.32
C ILE A 65 -35.88 -9.54 20.07
N PRO A 66 -37.03 -9.48 19.37
CA PRO A 66 -38.31 -9.64 20.04
C PRO A 66 -38.49 -11.11 20.42
N GLN A 67 -38.60 -11.37 21.71
CA GLN A 67 -39.02 -12.65 22.28
C GLN A 67 -40.36 -13.08 21.66
N LYS A 68 -40.42 -14.33 21.18
CA LYS A 68 -41.67 -14.99 20.80
C LYS A 68 -42.27 -15.65 22.06
N PRO A 69 -43.58 -15.49 22.33
CA PRO A 69 -44.22 -16.11 23.49
C PRO A 69 -44.40 -17.63 23.31
N SER A 70 -44.22 -18.33 24.42
CA SER A 70 -44.53 -19.75 24.63
C SER A 70 -46.03 -20.05 24.46
N PRO A 71 -46.39 -21.25 23.99
CA PRO A 71 -47.66 -21.87 24.35
C PRO A 71 -47.44 -23.13 25.21
N ASP A 72 -48.29 -23.24 26.23
CA ASP A 72 -48.44 -24.34 27.18
C ASP A 72 -48.90 -25.67 26.55
N SER A 73 -48.52 -26.75 27.26
CA SER A 73 -49.26 -27.99 27.62
C SER A 73 -49.86 -28.93 26.56
N ALA A 74 -49.36 -30.17 26.54
CA ALA A 74 -50.08 -31.47 26.62
C ALA A 74 -49.01 -32.59 26.50
N ASP A 75 -48.63 -33.28 27.58
CA ASP A 75 -49.17 -34.54 28.14
C ASP A 75 -48.58 -35.84 27.54
N GLU A 76 -48.06 -36.68 28.46
CA GLU A 76 -47.87 -38.16 28.44
C GLU A 76 -46.80 -38.72 27.44
N ASP A 77 -45.87 -39.62 27.77
CA ASP A 77 -45.90 -40.75 28.70
C ASP A 77 -44.49 -41.23 29.11
N VAL A 78 -44.45 -41.94 30.24
CA VAL A 78 -43.28 -42.55 30.90
C VAL A 78 -43.07 -43.99 30.41
N ASP A 79 -41.85 -44.38 30.06
CA ASP A 79 -41.42 -45.79 30.16
C ASP A 79 -39.94 -45.92 30.56
N ASN A 80 -39.67 -46.91 31.40
CA ASN A 80 -38.53 -47.04 32.30
C ASN A 80 -37.91 -48.44 32.13
N SER A 81 -36.60 -48.50 31.88
CA SER A 81 -35.64 -49.63 32.08
C SER A 81 -35.52 -50.75 31.00
N PRO A 82 -34.45 -51.60 30.96
CA PRO A 82 -33.07 -51.52 31.48
C PRO A 82 -31.93 -51.89 30.46
N LYS A 83 -30.68 -51.69 30.89
CA LYS A 83 -29.36 -51.91 30.21
C LYS A 83 -29.08 -53.32 29.65
N SER A 84 -28.22 -53.42 28.61
CA SER A 84 -26.90 -54.16 28.55
C SER A 84 -26.39 -54.34 27.07
N PRO A 85 -25.17 -54.84 26.75
CA PRO A 85 -23.91 -54.06 26.72
C PRO A 85 -23.03 -54.25 25.45
N THR A 86 -21.98 -53.42 25.33
CA THR A 86 -20.68 -53.68 24.64
C THR A 86 -20.56 -53.50 23.11
N LYS A 87 -19.72 -52.55 22.70
CA LYS A 87 -18.43 -52.88 22.03
C LYS A 87 -17.41 -51.75 22.18
N VAL A 88 -16.39 -52.06 22.95
CA VAL A 88 -15.12 -51.36 23.06
C VAL A 88 -14.41 -51.42 21.72
N TYR A 89 -14.09 -50.27 21.13
CA TYR A 89 -12.96 -50.14 20.21
C TYR A 89 -11.96 -49.20 20.85
N SER A 90 -11.00 -49.80 21.55
CA SER A 90 -9.81 -49.16 22.05
C SER A 90 -8.81 -48.89 20.92
N ASN A 91 -8.28 -47.67 20.92
CA ASN A 91 -6.93 -47.29 20.48
C ASN A 91 -6.60 -47.32 18.98
N ALA A 92 -6.76 -46.16 18.34
CA ALA A 92 -5.76 -45.64 17.41
C ALA A 92 -5.18 -44.36 18.02
N ARG A 93 -3.86 -44.37 18.30
CA ARG A 93 -3.12 -43.23 18.85
C ARG A 93 -3.25 -42.03 17.91
N ALA A 94 -3.92 -40.97 18.37
CA ALA A 94 -3.74 -39.63 17.83
C ALA A 94 -2.25 -39.27 17.92
N LYS A 95 -1.61 -39.01 16.78
CA LYS A 95 -0.22 -38.52 16.69
C LYS A 95 -0.14 -37.00 16.48
N GLY A 96 -1.23 -36.30 16.72
CA GLY A 96 -1.32 -34.85 16.77
C GLY A 96 -2.27 -34.46 17.90
N ILE A 97 -1.90 -33.42 18.66
CA ILE A 97 -2.83 -32.79 19.60
C ILE A 97 -3.82 -32.00 18.75
N ALA A 98 -5.10 -32.39 18.79
CA ALA A 98 -6.16 -31.67 18.09
C ALA A 98 -6.25 -30.23 18.64
N ILE A 99 -6.35 -29.23 17.74
CA ILE A 99 -6.39 -27.81 18.13
C ILE A 99 -7.65 -27.44 18.95
N GLN A 100 -8.66 -28.31 19.02
CA GLN A 100 -9.79 -28.13 19.94
C GLN A 100 -9.51 -28.59 21.39
N GLU A 101 -8.53 -29.47 21.63
CA GLU A 101 -8.04 -29.73 23.00
C GLU A 101 -7.04 -28.66 23.49
N LEU A 102 -6.64 -27.74 22.60
CA LEU A 102 -5.86 -26.53 22.89
C LEU A 102 -6.74 -25.36 23.41
N GLY A 103 -8.03 -25.61 23.68
CA GLY A 103 -9.02 -24.65 24.17
C GLY A 103 -9.21 -24.58 25.68
N GLY A 104 -8.15 -24.75 26.48
CA GLY A 104 -8.17 -24.52 27.93
C GLY A 104 -6.96 -23.72 28.38
N ASP A 105 -7.17 -22.47 28.78
CA ASP A 105 -6.33 -21.53 29.59
C ASP A 105 -4.78 -21.57 29.53
N ASN A 106 -4.15 -22.33 28.64
CA ASN A 106 -2.72 -22.65 28.68
C ASN A 106 -2.06 -22.76 27.29
N THR A 107 -2.66 -22.17 26.26
CA THR A 107 -2.06 -22.09 24.93
C THR A 107 -1.50 -20.70 24.70
N GLY A 108 -0.17 -20.60 24.68
CA GLY A 108 0.51 -19.32 24.48
C GLY A 108 0.07 -18.62 23.19
N LYS A 109 0.09 -17.29 23.22
CA LYS A 109 -0.35 -16.42 22.12
C LYS A 109 0.47 -16.65 20.85
N ARG A 110 -0.09 -16.29 19.70
CA ARG A 110 0.49 -16.47 18.37
C ARG A 110 0.68 -15.13 17.69
N TYR A 111 1.93 -14.77 17.40
CA TYR A 111 2.31 -13.53 16.76
C TYR A 111 2.99 -13.78 15.41
N ALA A 112 2.67 -12.98 14.41
CA ALA A 112 3.34 -13.02 13.11
C ALA A 112 3.88 -11.65 12.72
N ILE A 113 5.08 -11.63 12.17
CA ILE A 113 5.66 -10.49 11.47
C ILE A 113 5.84 -10.93 10.03
N VAL A 114 5.20 -10.22 9.10
CA VAL A 114 5.08 -10.62 7.70
C VAL A 114 5.60 -9.47 6.84
N VAL A 115 6.68 -9.70 6.12
CA VAL A 115 7.40 -8.68 5.34
C VAL A 115 7.36 -9.05 3.86
N GLY A 116 6.98 -8.10 3.00
CA GLY A 116 6.98 -8.27 1.54
C GLY A 116 7.51 -7.04 0.84
N ILE A 117 8.53 -7.20 -0.01
CA ILE A 117 9.23 -6.07 -0.64
C ILE A 117 9.31 -6.26 -2.15
N ASN A 118 8.57 -5.43 -2.88
CA ASN A 118 8.65 -5.36 -4.34
C ASN A 118 9.71 -4.33 -4.79
N ASN A 119 9.67 -3.11 -4.25
CA ASN A 119 10.51 -2.01 -4.69
C ASN A 119 11.65 -1.70 -3.72
N TYR A 120 12.84 -1.46 -4.26
CA TYR A 120 14.05 -1.13 -3.51
C TYR A 120 14.50 0.30 -3.81
N SER A 121 15.07 0.97 -2.81
CA SER A 121 15.50 2.37 -2.96
C SER A 121 16.76 2.49 -3.84
N ASP A 122 17.63 1.49 -3.80
CA ASP A 122 18.81 1.42 -4.68
C ASP A 122 18.40 0.86 -6.04
N ILE A 123 18.52 1.69 -7.08
CA ILE A 123 18.19 1.35 -8.47
C ILE A 123 18.97 0.16 -9.04
N SER A 124 20.09 -0.21 -8.41
CA SER A 124 20.91 -1.35 -8.81
C SER A 124 20.30 -2.68 -8.36
N ILE A 125 19.29 -2.65 -7.49
CA ILE A 125 18.54 -3.81 -7.03
C ILE A 125 17.26 -3.88 -7.86
N ALA A 126 17.08 -4.97 -8.60
CA ALA A 126 15.91 -5.14 -9.45
C ALA A 126 14.62 -5.24 -8.61
N ASN A 127 13.55 -4.57 -9.04
CA ASN A 127 12.25 -4.68 -8.38
C ASN A 127 11.59 -6.05 -8.69
N LEU A 128 10.81 -6.52 -7.73
CA LEU A 128 9.96 -7.72 -7.83
C LEU A 128 8.50 -7.32 -8.04
N THR A 129 7.65 -8.29 -8.42
CA THR A 129 6.23 -8.02 -8.65
C THR A 129 5.31 -8.74 -7.68
N LYS A 130 5.75 -9.87 -7.10
CA LYS A 130 4.86 -10.76 -6.33
C LYS A 130 5.15 -10.79 -4.82
N ALA A 131 6.31 -10.34 -4.37
CA ALA A 131 6.70 -10.40 -2.97
C ALA A 131 5.74 -9.67 -2.00
N ARG A 132 5.18 -8.54 -2.44
CA ARG A 132 4.14 -7.83 -1.67
C ARG A 132 2.86 -8.66 -1.56
N ASN A 133 2.42 -9.27 -2.66
CA ASN A 133 1.23 -10.12 -2.70
C ASN A 133 1.40 -11.35 -1.80
N ASP A 134 2.58 -11.97 -1.84
CA ASP A 134 2.95 -13.10 -0.99
C ASP A 134 2.78 -12.74 0.50
N ALA A 135 3.29 -11.58 0.93
CA ALA A 135 3.14 -11.11 2.29
C ALA A 135 1.68 -10.82 2.67
N ILE A 136 0.90 -10.19 1.78
CA ILE A 136 -0.51 -9.89 2.04
C ILE A 136 -1.32 -11.17 2.22
N VAL A 137 -1.17 -12.16 1.32
CA VAL A 137 -1.91 -13.42 1.39
C VAL A 137 -1.52 -14.22 2.64
N MET A 138 -0.22 -14.27 2.97
CA MET A 138 0.26 -14.96 4.15
C MET A 138 -0.24 -14.31 5.44
N ALA A 139 -0.27 -12.98 5.51
CA ALA A 139 -0.81 -12.28 6.68
C ALA A 139 -2.30 -12.60 6.90
N ASN A 140 -3.10 -12.58 5.83
CA ASN A 140 -4.52 -12.93 5.89
C ASN A 140 -4.74 -14.40 6.28
N LEU A 141 -3.91 -15.30 5.75
CA LEU A 141 -4.03 -16.74 5.99
C LEU A 141 -3.65 -17.11 7.43
N LEU A 142 -2.55 -16.54 7.94
CA LEU A 142 -2.15 -16.72 9.34
C LEU A 142 -3.22 -16.17 10.29
N GLN A 143 -3.85 -15.04 9.97
CA GLN A 143 -4.92 -14.50 10.80
C GLN A 143 -6.20 -15.34 10.76
N SER A 144 -6.64 -15.76 9.56
CA SER A 144 -7.94 -16.43 9.37
C SER A 144 -7.93 -17.94 9.68
N LYS A 145 -6.85 -18.64 9.32
CA LYS A 145 -6.72 -20.11 9.45
C LYS A 145 -5.68 -20.51 10.50
N GLY A 146 -4.63 -19.72 10.65
CA GLY A 146 -3.57 -19.96 11.63
C GLY A 146 -3.92 -19.54 13.06
N GLN A 147 -5.07 -18.89 13.28
CA GLN A 147 -5.50 -18.38 14.59
C GLN A 147 -4.46 -17.48 15.26
N PHE A 148 -3.80 -16.61 14.48
CA PHE A 148 -2.83 -15.67 15.03
C PHE A 148 -3.52 -14.51 15.74
N ASP A 149 -3.20 -14.29 17.01
CA ASP A 149 -3.72 -13.18 17.82
C ASP A 149 -3.36 -11.82 17.21
N LYS A 150 -2.15 -11.72 16.64
CA LYS A 150 -1.69 -10.49 16.01
C LYS A 150 -0.73 -10.75 14.87
N VAL A 151 -1.03 -10.13 13.73
CA VAL A 151 -0.20 -10.16 12.52
C VAL A 151 0.24 -8.74 12.20
N PHE A 152 1.55 -8.54 12.07
CA PHE A 152 2.15 -7.27 11.67
C PHE A 152 2.63 -7.38 10.23
N LEU A 153 1.86 -6.80 9.31
CA LEU A 153 2.20 -6.72 7.90
C LEU A 153 3.08 -5.48 7.64
N MET A 154 4.20 -5.69 6.94
CA MET A 154 5.17 -4.66 6.58
C MET A 154 5.46 -4.76 5.07
N THR A 155 4.97 -3.79 4.30
CA THR A 155 5.10 -3.77 2.84
C THR A 155 5.63 -2.43 2.34
N ASP A 156 6.29 -2.45 1.18
CA ASP A 156 6.95 -1.31 0.56
C ASP A 156 5.99 -0.25 -0.02
N ASP A 157 4.68 -0.49 -0.02
CA ASP A 157 3.65 0.53 -0.35
C ASP A 157 3.11 1.31 0.85
N ILE A 158 3.56 0.98 2.06
CA ILE A 158 3.25 1.76 3.26
C ILE A 158 3.97 3.11 3.18
N ASP A 159 3.27 4.19 3.54
CA ASP A 159 3.87 5.53 3.52
C ASP A 159 4.97 5.69 4.58
N ASN A 160 6.22 5.77 4.12
CA ASN A 160 7.41 5.97 4.95
C ASN A 160 7.45 7.31 5.71
N LYS A 161 6.55 8.25 5.39
CA LYS A 161 6.39 9.55 6.07
C LYS A 161 5.09 9.65 6.88
N GLY A 162 4.25 8.62 6.84
CA GLY A 162 2.95 8.60 7.50
C GLY A 162 3.02 8.17 8.97
N THR A 163 1.84 8.04 9.59
CA THR A 163 1.68 7.49 10.94
C THR A 163 2.20 6.06 11.05
N ASP A 164 2.15 5.31 9.95
CA ASP A 164 2.55 3.92 9.87
C ASP A 164 3.99 3.73 9.39
N ARG A 165 4.83 4.79 9.40
CA ARG A 165 6.23 4.72 8.93
C ARG A 165 7.06 3.60 9.57
N ASN A 166 6.71 3.17 10.78
CA ASN A 166 7.38 2.08 11.51
C ASN A 166 7.06 0.69 10.93
N LEU A 167 6.12 0.61 9.97
CA LEU A 167 5.79 -0.59 9.20
C LEU A 167 6.42 -0.58 7.81
N TYR A 168 7.02 0.53 7.36
CA TYR A 168 7.81 0.56 6.13
C TYR A 168 9.06 -0.32 6.32
N PRO A 169 9.35 -1.30 5.45
CA PRO A 169 10.24 -2.42 5.75
C PRO A 169 11.73 -2.11 5.57
N THR A 170 12.22 -1.08 6.25
CA THR A 170 13.67 -0.84 6.43
C THR A 170 14.28 -1.88 7.37
N ARG A 171 15.60 -2.11 7.27
CA ARG A 171 16.31 -3.01 8.20
C ARG A 171 16.04 -2.64 9.66
N LEU A 172 16.10 -1.34 9.98
CA LEU A 172 15.85 -0.85 11.33
C LEU A 172 14.42 -1.12 11.79
N ASN A 173 13.42 -0.83 10.96
CA ASN A 173 12.01 -0.98 11.32
C ASN A 173 11.64 -2.45 11.51
N VAL A 174 12.16 -3.35 10.67
CA VAL A 174 11.91 -4.79 10.80
C VAL A 174 12.50 -5.31 12.12
N LEU A 175 13.74 -4.94 12.44
CA LEU A 175 14.37 -5.30 13.72
C LEU A 175 13.61 -4.71 14.92
N ALA A 176 13.24 -3.43 14.87
CA ALA A 176 12.47 -2.80 15.92
C ALA A 176 11.10 -3.45 16.11
N LYS A 177 10.46 -3.93 15.03
CA LYS A 177 9.21 -4.68 15.11
C LYS A 177 9.41 -6.04 15.76
N ILE A 178 10.46 -6.77 15.38
CA ILE A 178 10.85 -8.03 16.01
C ILE A 178 11.03 -7.80 17.52
N ASP A 179 11.86 -6.83 17.91
CA ASP A 179 12.12 -6.54 19.32
C ASP A 179 10.83 -6.15 20.06
N ALA A 180 9.96 -5.35 19.45
CA ALA A 180 8.67 -5.00 20.02
C ALA A 180 7.78 -6.22 20.27
N VAL A 181 7.67 -7.15 19.32
CA VAL A 181 6.88 -8.39 19.49
C VAL A 181 7.50 -9.26 20.59
N LEU A 182 8.83 -9.44 20.56
CA LEU A 182 9.53 -10.25 21.55
C LEU A 182 9.42 -9.67 22.97
N ASN A 183 9.29 -8.35 23.13
CA ASN A 183 9.11 -7.74 24.45
C ASN A 183 7.79 -8.17 25.13
N PHE A 184 6.71 -8.35 24.37
CA PHE A 184 5.41 -8.75 24.93
C PHE A 184 5.15 -10.27 24.85
N ALA A 185 5.92 -11.01 24.05
CA ALA A 185 5.79 -12.46 23.95
C ALA A 185 6.29 -13.17 25.22
N ASN A 186 5.62 -14.25 25.60
CA ASN A 186 6.04 -15.17 26.65
C ASN A 186 6.78 -16.39 26.05
N PRO A 187 7.57 -17.14 26.82
CA PRO A 187 8.27 -18.34 26.32
C PRO A 187 7.38 -19.41 25.69
N ASN A 188 6.13 -19.55 26.15
CA ASN A 188 5.15 -20.52 25.62
C ASN A 188 4.41 -19.99 24.36
N ASP A 189 4.62 -18.74 23.97
CA ASP A 189 4.00 -18.14 22.78
C ASP A 189 4.68 -18.66 21.50
N MET A 190 4.00 -18.53 20.37
CA MET A 190 4.52 -18.82 19.05
C MET A 190 4.81 -17.52 18.32
N VAL A 191 6.00 -17.40 17.74
CA VAL A 191 6.33 -16.28 16.85
C VAL A 191 6.69 -16.80 15.46
N VAL A 192 5.99 -16.30 14.45
CA VAL A 192 6.30 -16.54 13.04
C VAL A 192 6.89 -15.28 12.41
N PHE A 193 7.97 -15.46 11.66
CA PHE A 193 8.52 -14.41 10.82
C PHE A 193 8.47 -14.88 9.36
N PHE A 194 7.66 -14.21 8.54
CA PHE A 194 7.58 -14.46 7.10
C PHE A 194 8.27 -13.31 6.35
N PHE A 195 9.07 -13.66 5.35
CA PHE A 195 9.70 -12.68 4.47
C PHE A 195 9.59 -13.15 3.02
N SER A 196 9.09 -12.29 2.13
CA SER A 196 9.19 -12.45 0.67
C SER A 196 9.93 -11.25 0.07
N GLY A 197 10.94 -11.53 -0.75
CA GLY A 197 11.80 -10.51 -1.34
C GLY A 197 13.15 -11.04 -1.82
N HIS A 198 14.11 -10.16 -2.09
CA HIS A 198 15.46 -10.57 -2.44
C HIS A 198 16.22 -11.11 -1.23
N GLY A 199 17.05 -12.11 -1.50
CA GLY A 199 17.95 -12.68 -0.51
C GLY A 199 19.32 -12.95 -1.14
N ILE A 200 20.35 -12.81 -0.32
CA ILE A 200 21.74 -13.03 -0.70
C ILE A 200 22.44 -13.88 0.34
N SER A 201 23.53 -14.52 -0.04
CA SER A 201 24.41 -15.21 0.91
C SER A 201 25.83 -14.69 0.83
N ASP A 202 26.50 -14.57 1.98
CA ASP A 202 27.91 -14.22 2.04
C ASP A 202 28.82 -15.43 1.75
N TYR A 203 30.14 -15.23 1.88
CA TYR A 203 31.15 -16.24 1.63
C TYR A 203 31.06 -17.45 2.57
N ASP A 204 30.51 -17.26 3.77
CA ASP A 204 30.32 -18.30 4.80
C ASP A 204 28.92 -18.95 4.69
N GLU A 205 28.23 -18.74 3.55
CA GLU A 205 26.87 -19.19 3.27
C GLU A 205 25.79 -18.67 4.23
N LYS A 206 26.08 -17.59 4.97
CA LYS A 206 25.12 -16.94 5.86
C LYS A 206 24.10 -16.18 5.04
N GLY A 207 22.82 -16.35 5.38
CA GLY A 207 21.71 -15.73 4.66
C GLY A 207 21.43 -14.30 5.13
N TYR A 208 21.16 -13.43 4.17
CA TYR A 208 20.73 -12.04 4.38
C TYR A 208 19.47 -11.78 3.56
N LEU A 209 18.56 -11.01 4.15
CA LEU A 209 17.32 -10.55 3.54
C LEU A 209 17.51 -9.09 3.13
N VAL A 210 17.30 -8.79 1.86
CA VAL A 210 17.47 -7.44 1.30
C VAL A 210 16.25 -6.61 1.69
N THR A 211 16.45 -5.50 2.40
CA THR A 211 15.38 -4.58 2.81
C THR A 211 15.28 -3.40 1.85
N VAL A 212 14.22 -2.58 1.95
CA VAL A 212 13.99 -1.43 1.04
C VAL A 212 15.14 -0.42 1.01
N ASP A 213 15.91 -0.36 2.11
CA ASP A 213 17.05 0.53 2.35
C ASP A 213 18.42 -0.16 2.18
N THR A 214 18.44 -1.41 1.67
CA THR A 214 19.71 -2.07 1.35
C THR A 214 20.42 -1.32 0.22
N LEU A 215 21.72 -1.06 0.43
CA LEU A 215 22.62 -0.50 -0.57
C LEU A 215 23.36 -1.65 -1.28
N SER A 216 23.33 -1.70 -2.60
CA SER A 216 23.95 -2.76 -3.40
C SER A 216 25.47 -2.85 -3.17
N GLU A 217 26.14 -1.71 -3.05
CA GLU A 217 27.58 -1.61 -2.77
C GLU A 217 27.96 -2.09 -1.36
N HIS A 218 27.01 -2.05 -0.41
CA HIS A 218 27.22 -2.41 0.99
C HIS A 218 26.25 -3.50 1.48
N LYS A 219 25.84 -4.36 0.56
CA LYS A 219 24.72 -5.31 0.74
C LYS A 219 24.77 -6.14 2.02
N PHE A 220 25.93 -6.61 2.47
CA PHE A 220 26.02 -7.40 3.71
C PHE A 220 25.94 -6.55 4.99
N ASN A 221 26.27 -5.26 4.91
CA ASN A 221 26.22 -4.34 6.05
C ASN A 221 24.85 -3.68 6.18
N SER A 222 24.18 -3.42 5.05
CA SER A 222 22.86 -2.77 5.02
C SER A 222 21.68 -3.74 5.00
N SER A 223 21.87 -5.02 4.67
CA SER A 223 20.80 -6.03 4.68
C SER A 223 20.57 -6.65 6.07
N LEU A 224 19.41 -7.30 6.23
CA LEU A 224 19.03 -7.97 7.47
C LEU A 224 19.61 -9.39 7.53
N LYS A 225 20.50 -9.66 8.50
CA LYS A 225 21.06 -11.00 8.72
C LYS A 225 20.00 -11.95 9.28
N VAL A 226 19.83 -13.14 8.67
CA VAL A 226 18.90 -14.15 9.19
C VAL A 226 19.32 -14.64 10.58
N GLU A 227 20.62 -14.80 10.82
CA GLU A 227 21.18 -15.17 12.13
C GLU A 227 20.85 -14.14 13.23
N GLU A 228 20.68 -12.86 12.88
CA GLU A 228 20.27 -11.81 13.82
C GLU A 228 18.83 -12.01 14.32
N ILE A 229 17.95 -12.56 13.48
CA ILE A 229 16.56 -12.84 13.82
C ILE A 229 16.52 -14.09 14.70
N VAL A 230 17.21 -15.15 14.28
CA VAL A 230 17.30 -16.42 15.01
C VAL A 230 17.88 -16.21 16.41
N SER A 231 18.97 -15.46 16.53
CA SER A 231 19.61 -15.17 17.83
C SER A 231 18.72 -14.35 18.76
N ARG A 232 17.88 -13.44 18.24
CA ARG A 232 16.87 -12.74 19.04
C ARG A 232 15.80 -13.68 19.58
N PHE A 233 15.32 -14.60 18.74
CA PHE A 233 14.32 -15.60 19.15
C PHE A 233 14.89 -16.56 20.20
N GLN A 234 16.14 -17.01 20.02
CA GLN A 234 16.90 -17.79 21.01
C GLN A 234 17.03 -17.05 22.34
N LYS A 235 17.50 -15.80 22.30
CA LYS A 235 17.74 -14.99 23.50
C LYS A 235 16.45 -14.72 24.28
N LYS A 236 15.32 -14.60 23.59
CA LYS A 236 14.01 -14.47 24.23
C LYS A 236 13.56 -15.77 24.91
N GLY A 237 14.11 -16.91 24.52
CA GLY A 237 13.72 -18.23 25.05
C GLY A 237 12.36 -18.68 24.54
N LEU A 238 12.01 -18.33 23.29
CA LEU A 238 10.78 -18.82 22.66
C LEU A 238 10.87 -20.33 22.47
N LYS A 239 9.86 -21.05 22.96
CA LYS A 239 9.76 -22.50 22.75
C LYS A 239 9.31 -22.86 21.34
N LYS A 240 8.47 -22.00 20.73
CA LYS A 240 7.89 -22.18 19.39
C LYS A 240 8.25 -20.99 18.52
N SER A 241 9.09 -21.21 17.52
CA SER A 241 9.40 -20.17 16.54
C SER A 241 9.59 -20.73 15.13
N LEU A 242 9.08 -20.01 14.14
CA LEU A 242 9.17 -20.43 12.75
C LEU A 242 9.50 -19.23 11.87
N LEU A 243 10.60 -19.34 11.14
CA LEU A 243 10.95 -18.41 10.07
C LEU A 243 10.56 -19.05 8.73
N ILE A 244 9.86 -18.32 7.87
CA ILE A 244 9.51 -18.75 6.52
C ILE A 244 10.08 -17.70 5.57
N LEU A 245 11.04 -18.10 4.74
CA LEU A 245 11.84 -17.19 3.93
C LEU A 245 11.65 -17.53 2.45
N ASP A 246 10.81 -16.75 1.78
CA ASP A 246 10.65 -16.76 0.32
C ASP A 246 11.63 -15.77 -0.33
N ALA A 247 12.91 -16.15 -0.32
CA ALA A 247 13.97 -15.33 -0.88
C ALA A 247 15.02 -16.21 -1.55
N CYS A 248 15.57 -15.72 -2.65
CA CYS A 248 16.72 -16.37 -3.29
C CYS A 248 17.88 -16.50 -2.29
N ARG A 249 18.69 -17.54 -2.46
CA ARG A 249 19.98 -17.66 -1.77
C ARG A 249 21.09 -17.65 -2.80
N GLU A 250 21.11 -16.60 -3.62
CA GLU A 250 22.13 -16.43 -4.65
C GLU A 250 23.50 -16.30 -3.99
N LYS A 251 24.43 -17.16 -4.45
CA LYS A 251 25.85 -17.00 -4.13
C LYS A 251 26.40 -15.94 -5.07
N ILE A 252 26.89 -14.85 -4.51
CA ILE A 252 27.36 -13.69 -5.28
C ILE A 252 28.68 -14.01 -6.03
N TYR A 253 29.29 -15.18 -5.81
CA TYR A 253 30.55 -15.57 -6.46
C TYR A 253 30.56 -17.05 -6.88
N SER A 254 31.18 -17.33 -8.02
CA SER A 254 31.51 -18.69 -8.47
C SER A 254 32.84 -19.14 -7.85
N SER A 255 32.83 -19.64 -6.62
CA SER A 255 33.97 -20.38 -6.07
C SER A 255 33.70 -21.89 -6.14
N LYS A 256 34.50 -22.59 -6.95
CA LYS A 256 34.71 -24.03 -6.82
C LYS A 256 35.53 -24.24 -5.56
N SER A 257 34.90 -24.59 -4.44
CA SER A 257 35.44 -25.35 -3.30
C SER A 257 34.41 -25.32 -2.17
N ALA A 258 33.70 -26.41 -1.95
CA ALA A 258 32.95 -26.63 -0.71
C ALA A 258 33.70 -27.70 0.08
N ASP A 259 34.63 -27.25 0.92
CA ASP A 259 35.09 -28.05 2.05
C ASP A 259 33.98 -27.95 3.11
N GLN A 260 33.38 -29.09 3.47
CA GLN A 260 32.31 -29.14 4.46
C GLN A 260 32.90 -28.99 5.85
N SER A 261 33.14 -27.75 6.28
CA SER A 261 33.36 -27.47 7.69
C SER A 261 32.01 -27.58 8.43
N PRO A 262 31.88 -28.43 9.46
CA PRO A 262 30.67 -28.51 10.24
C PRO A 262 30.53 -27.20 11.03
N LEU A 263 29.67 -26.30 10.52
CA LEU A 263 29.23 -25.12 11.25
C LEU A 263 28.75 -25.55 12.64
N ARG A 264 29.46 -25.05 13.64
CA ARG A 264 29.25 -25.31 15.06
C ARG A 264 27.77 -25.07 15.39
N GLN A 265 27.06 -26.14 15.73
CA GLN A 265 25.64 -26.15 16.04
C GLN A 265 25.41 -25.23 17.27
N GLU A 266 24.90 -24.02 17.05
CA GLU A 266 24.34 -23.21 18.13
C GLU A 266 23.14 -23.97 18.69
N ARG A 267 23.36 -24.65 19.81
CA ARG A 267 22.35 -25.49 20.47
C ARG A 267 21.29 -24.59 21.08
N PHE A 268 20.06 -24.69 20.59
CA PHE A 268 18.89 -24.33 21.39
C PHE A 268 18.71 -25.44 22.43
N SER A 269 19.24 -25.24 23.64
CA SER A 269 19.10 -26.22 24.72
C SER A 269 17.70 -26.23 25.36
N SER A 270 16.80 -25.33 24.95
CA SER A 270 15.48 -25.14 25.56
C SER A 270 14.31 -24.87 24.60
N ALA A 271 14.52 -24.85 23.28
CA ALA A 271 13.40 -24.70 22.34
C ALA A 271 12.78 -26.06 22.01
N GLU A 272 11.46 -26.11 22.04
CA GLU A 272 10.67 -27.31 21.71
C GLU A 272 10.54 -27.47 20.19
N VAL A 273 10.29 -26.36 19.47
CA VAL A 273 10.29 -26.29 17.99
C VAL A 273 10.79 -24.93 17.53
N ALA A 274 12.02 -24.87 17.01
CA ALA A 274 12.55 -23.69 16.31
C ALA A 274 13.03 -24.09 14.90
N ALA A 275 12.42 -23.52 13.86
CA ALA A 275 12.74 -23.89 12.48
C ALA A 275 12.85 -22.67 11.55
N THR A 276 13.62 -22.82 10.48
CA THR A 276 13.61 -21.91 9.33
C THR A 276 13.31 -22.69 8.06
N PHE A 277 12.23 -22.35 7.38
CA PHE A 277 11.81 -22.92 6.10
C PHE A 277 12.18 -21.97 4.96
N TYR A 278 13.21 -22.33 4.21
CA TYR A 278 13.66 -21.59 3.04
C TYR A 278 12.92 -22.08 1.79
N SER A 279 12.50 -21.15 0.93
CA SER A 279 11.91 -21.46 -0.37
C SER A 279 12.86 -22.18 -1.32
N THR A 280 14.16 -22.06 -1.09
CA THR A 280 15.19 -22.73 -1.89
C THR A 280 16.50 -22.95 -1.11
N LYS A 281 17.32 -23.92 -1.54
CA LYS A 281 18.65 -24.19 -0.97
C LYS A 281 19.66 -23.11 -1.36
N ALA A 282 20.75 -22.98 -0.61
CA ALA A 282 21.87 -22.11 -0.99
C ALA A 282 22.37 -22.43 -2.41
N GLY A 283 22.56 -21.41 -3.24
CA GLY A 283 22.95 -21.56 -4.65
C GLY A 283 21.81 -21.93 -5.62
N TYR A 284 20.56 -21.89 -5.17
CA TYR A 284 19.36 -22.06 -6.01
C TYR A 284 18.49 -20.79 -5.97
N TYR A 285 17.55 -20.69 -6.92
CA TYR A 285 16.65 -19.54 -7.06
C TYR A 285 15.27 -19.83 -6.44
N SER A 286 14.60 -18.77 -5.97
CA SER A 286 13.16 -18.78 -5.73
C SER A 286 12.48 -18.11 -6.93
N TYR A 287 11.47 -18.75 -7.50
CA TYR A 287 10.81 -18.26 -8.71
C TYR A 287 9.43 -17.67 -8.41
N GLU A 288 9.11 -16.62 -9.17
CA GLU A 288 7.74 -16.14 -9.35
C GLU A 288 6.99 -17.11 -10.29
N ASP A 289 5.70 -17.41 -10.01
CA ASP A 289 4.91 -18.30 -10.88
C ASP A 289 4.19 -17.47 -11.95
N ASP A 290 4.59 -17.58 -13.22
CA ASP A 290 4.01 -16.81 -14.34
C ASP A 290 2.48 -16.96 -14.48
N THR A 291 1.91 -18.03 -13.92
CA THR A 291 0.47 -18.31 -13.96
C THR A 291 -0.31 -17.77 -12.75
N SER A 292 0.38 -17.26 -11.73
CA SER A 292 -0.23 -16.73 -10.51
C SER A 292 0.35 -15.35 -10.12
N ASP A 293 -0.36 -14.64 -9.25
CA ASP A 293 0.09 -13.37 -8.69
C ASP A 293 1.08 -13.55 -7.51
N PHE A 294 1.54 -14.78 -7.27
CA PHE A 294 2.39 -15.20 -6.15
C PHE A 294 3.72 -15.84 -6.58
N GLY A 295 4.67 -15.89 -5.65
CA GLY A 295 5.83 -16.78 -5.73
C GLY A 295 5.43 -18.26 -5.72
N VAL A 296 6.19 -19.13 -6.40
CA VAL A 296 5.89 -20.57 -6.47
C VAL A 296 5.84 -21.19 -5.08
N PHE A 297 6.77 -20.81 -4.21
CA PHE A 297 6.82 -21.33 -2.85
C PHE A 297 5.63 -20.83 -2.02
N THR A 298 5.36 -19.52 -2.06
CA THR A 298 4.21 -18.95 -1.36
C THR A 298 2.87 -19.54 -1.85
N LYS A 299 2.69 -19.76 -3.15
CA LYS A 299 1.51 -20.43 -3.72
C LYS A 299 1.25 -21.78 -3.05
N HIS A 300 2.28 -22.61 -2.92
CA HIS A 300 2.15 -23.93 -2.31
C HIS A 300 2.05 -23.89 -0.79
N LEU A 301 2.64 -22.89 -0.13
CA LEU A 301 2.37 -22.63 1.29
C LEU A 301 0.90 -22.33 1.53
N VAL A 302 0.29 -21.48 0.69
CA VAL A 302 -1.12 -21.12 0.80
C VAL A 302 -2.00 -22.37 0.65
N TYR A 303 -1.81 -23.16 -0.42
CA TYR A 303 -2.54 -24.42 -0.58
C TYR A 303 -2.38 -25.37 0.61
N GLY A 304 -1.15 -25.51 1.12
CA GLY A 304 -0.84 -26.41 2.23
C GLY A 304 -1.56 -25.98 3.50
N ILE A 305 -1.44 -24.70 3.87
CA ILE A 305 -2.05 -24.12 5.08
C ILE A 305 -3.59 -24.09 4.97
N GLU A 306 -4.15 -24.01 3.77
CA GLU A 306 -5.59 -24.14 3.55
C GLU A 306 -6.11 -25.58 3.65
N GLY A 307 -5.24 -26.57 3.85
CA GLY A 307 -5.60 -27.96 4.16
C GLY A 307 -5.10 -28.99 3.16
N LYS A 308 -4.48 -28.61 2.03
CA LYS A 308 -3.92 -29.62 1.10
C LYS A 308 -2.73 -30.38 1.69
N ALA A 309 -2.12 -29.85 2.74
CA ALA A 309 -1.05 -30.52 3.46
C ALA A 309 -1.55 -31.48 4.55
N ASP A 310 -2.84 -31.45 4.92
CA ASP A 310 -3.42 -32.33 5.94
C ASP A 310 -3.46 -33.78 5.41
N SER A 311 -2.36 -34.49 5.64
CA SER A 311 -2.11 -35.82 5.09
C SER A 311 -2.86 -36.90 5.85
N ASN A 312 -3.15 -36.63 7.13
CA ASN A 312 -3.77 -37.58 8.05
C ASN A 312 -5.30 -37.36 8.19
N GLN A 313 -5.81 -36.25 7.65
CA GLN A 313 -7.22 -35.84 7.60
C GLN A 313 -7.84 -35.59 8.98
N ASP A 314 -7.06 -35.10 9.94
CA ASP A 314 -7.53 -34.71 11.28
C ASP A 314 -8.04 -33.25 11.33
N GLY A 315 -7.98 -32.53 10.21
CA GLY A 315 -8.43 -31.15 10.07
C GLY A 315 -7.43 -30.12 10.60
N VAL A 316 -6.22 -30.55 10.99
CA VAL A 316 -5.11 -29.72 11.46
C VAL A 316 -3.94 -29.91 10.52
N VAL A 317 -3.34 -28.82 10.06
CA VAL A 317 -2.09 -28.88 9.29
C VAL A 317 -0.92 -28.66 10.25
N THR A 318 -0.05 -29.66 10.41
CA THR A 318 1.19 -29.51 11.17
C THR A 318 2.35 -28.97 10.33
N PHE A 319 3.45 -28.58 10.98
CA PHE A 319 4.64 -28.09 10.28
C PHE A 319 5.31 -29.19 9.46
N SER A 320 5.39 -30.42 9.98
CA SER A 320 5.97 -31.54 9.22
C SER A 320 5.16 -31.89 7.98
N GLU A 321 3.82 -31.82 8.09
CA GLU A 321 2.90 -32.01 6.98
C GLU A 321 3.04 -30.92 5.93
N LEU A 322 3.01 -29.65 6.37
CA LEU A 322 3.21 -28.50 5.50
C LEU A 322 4.57 -28.56 4.80
N GLN A 323 5.63 -28.90 5.53
CA GLN A 323 6.97 -29.06 4.97
C GLN A 323 6.96 -30.11 3.85
N SER A 324 6.43 -31.30 4.12
CA SER A 324 6.43 -32.42 3.18
C SER A 324 5.65 -32.05 1.92
N TYR A 325 4.44 -31.53 2.08
CA TYR A 325 3.58 -31.08 0.99
C TYR A 325 4.25 -30.02 0.10
N VAL A 326 4.84 -28.98 0.71
CA VAL A 326 5.48 -27.90 -0.05
C VAL A 326 6.74 -28.38 -0.75
N GLN A 327 7.55 -29.25 -0.12
CA GLN A 327 8.74 -29.81 -0.76
C GLN A 327 8.40 -30.67 -1.97
N ASP A 328 7.36 -31.50 -1.88
CA ASP A 328 6.91 -32.32 -3.01
C ASP A 328 6.29 -31.45 -4.12
N SER A 329 5.38 -30.54 -3.77
CA SER A 329 4.69 -29.72 -4.78
C SER A 329 5.64 -28.79 -5.55
N VAL A 330 6.62 -28.17 -4.86
CA VAL A 330 7.61 -27.32 -5.52
C VAL A 330 8.62 -28.15 -6.33
N ARG A 331 8.93 -29.37 -5.90
CA ARG A 331 9.74 -30.30 -6.71
C ARG A 331 9.01 -30.64 -8.01
N ASP A 332 7.74 -30.98 -7.93
CA ASP A 332 6.94 -31.38 -9.09
C ASP A 332 6.80 -30.20 -10.06
N TRP A 333 6.46 -29.00 -9.56
CA TRP A 333 6.47 -27.76 -10.36
C TRP A 333 7.84 -27.50 -11.01
N SER A 334 8.93 -27.71 -10.28
CA SER A 334 10.30 -27.50 -10.79
C SER A 334 10.62 -28.45 -11.95
N LEU A 335 10.18 -29.71 -11.87
CA LEU A 335 10.35 -30.71 -12.92
C LEU A 335 9.53 -30.34 -14.17
N GLU A 336 8.27 -29.96 -14.00
CA GLU A 336 7.37 -29.55 -15.09
C GLU A 336 7.87 -28.32 -15.85
N ASN A 337 8.46 -27.36 -15.14
CA ASN A 337 8.91 -26.09 -15.71
C ASN A 337 10.42 -26.07 -16.07
N ASN A 338 11.12 -27.19 -15.90
CA ASN A 338 12.58 -27.30 -16.08
C ASN A 338 13.35 -26.22 -15.30
N LYS A 339 12.91 -25.93 -14.08
CA LYS A 339 13.52 -24.98 -13.13
C LYS A 339 14.17 -25.73 -11.97
N LYS A 340 14.99 -25.03 -11.19
CA LYS A 340 15.63 -25.61 -10.00
C LYS A 340 15.28 -24.81 -8.75
N GLN A 341 14.17 -25.15 -8.11
CA GLN A 341 13.81 -24.67 -6.79
C GLN A 341 13.69 -25.85 -5.83
N LYS A 342 14.36 -25.77 -4.68
CA LYS A 342 14.43 -26.88 -3.71
C LYS A 342 14.21 -26.37 -2.30
N PRO A 343 12.96 -26.31 -1.80
CA PRO A 343 12.69 -25.85 -0.45
C PRO A 343 13.43 -26.69 0.59
N TYR A 344 13.90 -26.04 1.65
CA TYR A 344 14.75 -26.66 2.66
C TYR A 344 14.46 -26.13 4.04
N VAL A 345 14.45 -27.01 5.04
CA VAL A 345 14.23 -26.65 6.45
C VAL A 345 15.52 -26.83 7.25
N LYS A 346 15.85 -25.82 8.05
CA LYS A 346 16.86 -25.90 9.11
C LYS A 346 16.15 -25.92 10.46
N ILE A 347 16.29 -27.03 11.19
CA ILE A 347 15.75 -27.17 12.56
C ILE A 347 16.83 -26.78 13.54
N TYR A 348 16.44 -26.10 14.61
CA TYR A 348 17.31 -25.72 15.69
C TYR A 348 16.77 -26.26 17.02
N GLY A 349 17.61 -27.03 17.74
CA GLY A 349 17.23 -27.66 19.00
C GLY A 349 16.73 -29.09 18.85
N GLU A 350 16.23 -29.64 19.95
CA GLU A 350 15.62 -30.97 20.00
C GLU A 350 14.12 -30.83 19.74
N THR A 351 13.64 -31.41 18.63
CA THR A 351 12.22 -31.36 18.28
C THR A 351 11.43 -32.30 19.20
N TYR A 352 10.59 -31.73 20.08
CA TYR A 352 9.61 -32.51 20.83
C TYR A 352 8.19 -32.10 20.39
N GLY A 353 7.52 -32.99 19.67
CA GLY A 353 6.20 -32.72 19.09
C GLY A 353 6.26 -32.07 17.70
N ASP A 354 5.10 -31.68 17.19
CA ASP A 354 4.93 -30.99 15.90
C ASP A 354 4.15 -29.68 16.11
N LEU A 355 4.43 -28.70 15.27
CA LEU A 355 3.86 -27.36 15.36
C LEU A 355 2.60 -27.27 14.50
N ALA A 356 1.44 -27.19 15.14
CA ALA A 356 0.18 -26.84 14.51
C ALA A 356 0.28 -25.50 13.77
N ILE A 357 0.10 -25.48 12.44
CA ILE A 357 0.15 -24.26 11.62
C ILE A 357 -1.24 -23.67 11.40
N SER A 358 -2.23 -24.49 11.05
CA SER A 358 -3.61 -24.03 10.80
C SER A 358 -4.65 -25.08 11.14
N ILE A 359 -5.89 -24.62 11.29
CA ILE A 359 -7.10 -25.46 11.30
C ILE A 359 -7.76 -25.36 9.93
N ALA A 360 -7.84 -26.50 9.23
CA ALA A 360 -8.38 -26.59 7.89
C ALA A 360 -9.16 -27.91 7.72
N PRO A 361 -10.36 -28.04 8.33
CA PRO A 361 -11.14 -29.28 8.31
C PRO A 361 -11.59 -29.70 6.92
N ASN A 362 -11.62 -28.76 5.97
CA ASN A 362 -11.90 -29.03 4.57
C ASN A 362 -10.89 -28.25 3.72
N ALA A 363 -10.09 -28.97 2.95
CA ALA A 363 -9.23 -28.37 1.94
C ALA A 363 -10.10 -27.66 0.86
N PRO A 364 -9.65 -26.51 0.32
CA PRO A 364 -10.39 -25.78 -0.71
C PRO A 364 -10.52 -26.61 -1.98
N LYS A 365 -11.67 -26.51 -2.65
CA LYS A 365 -11.81 -27.10 -4.00
C LYS A 365 -10.98 -26.29 -4.99
N GLN A 366 -10.75 -26.87 -6.17
CA GLN A 366 -10.00 -26.21 -7.24
C GLN A 366 -10.63 -24.85 -7.60
N GLY A 367 -9.84 -23.77 -7.58
CA GLY A 367 -10.31 -22.42 -7.87
C GLY A 367 -10.90 -21.66 -6.67
N GLU A 368 -11.05 -22.30 -5.51
CA GLU A 368 -11.53 -21.64 -4.27
C GLU A 368 -10.39 -21.18 -3.36
N SER A 369 -9.16 -21.63 -3.63
CA SER A 369 -7.97 -21.27 -2.85
C SER A 369 -7.59 -19.81 -3.04
N LEU A 370 -7.09 -19.16 -1.98
CA LEU A 370 -6.51 -17.82 -2.10
C LEU A 370 -5.33 -17.77 -3.09
N ALA A 371 -4.66 -18.89 -3.34
CA ALA A 371 -3.58 -19.01 -4.31
C ALA A 371 -4.06 -19.00 -5.78
N ASP A 372 -5.34 -19.30 -6.02
CA ASP A 372 -5.96 -19.31 -7.36
C ASP A 372 -6.59 -17.95 -7.73
N LEU A 373 -6.82 -17.09 -6.74
CA LEU A 373 -7.44 -15.78 -6.95
C LEU A 373 -6.44 -14.79 -7.55
N LYS A 374 -6.84 -14.16 -8.65
CA LYS A 374 -6.11 -13.01 -9.19
C LYS A 374 -6.31 -11.81 -8.29
N ILE A 375 -5.22 -11.24 -7.80
CA ILE A 375 -5.27 -10.02 -6.99
C ILE A 375 -5.55 -8.87 -7.95
N PRO A 376 -6.65 -8.11 -7.76
CA PRO A 376 -6.91 -6.94 -8.60
C PRO A 376 -5.77 -5.95 -8.41
N GLN A 377 -4.93 -5.84 -9.44
CA GLN A 377 -3.86 -4.84 -9.50
C GLN A 377 -4.47 -3.46 -9.23
N LYS A 378 -3.85 -2.68 -8.34
CA LYS A 378 -4.36 -1.37 -7.91
C LYS A 378 -4.40 -0.43 -9.12
N THR A 379 -5.55 -0.36 -9.79
CA THR A 379 -5.70 0.47 -10.99
C THR A 379 -5.53 1.94 -10.62
N ARG A 380 -4.81 2.72 -11.46
CA ARG A 380 -4.70 4.17 -11.27
C ARG A 380 -5.94 4.94 -11.73
N LEU A 381 -6.85 4.26 -12.43
CA LEU A 381 -8.09 4.82 -12.97
C LEU A 381 -8.88 5.67 -11.95
N PRO A 382 -9.07 5.24 -10.68
CA PRO A 382 -9.76 6.04 -9.70
C PRO A 382 -9.05 7.37 -9.37
N TYR A 383 -7.71 7.42 -9.43
CA TYR A 383 -6.95 8.65 -9.23
C TYR A 383 -7.05 9.56 -10.46
N VAL A 384 -6.93 8.98 -11.66
CA VAL A 384 -7.10 9.68 -12.94
C VAL A 384 -8.47 10.37 -13.01
N TRP A 385 -9.55 9.63 -12.70
CA TRP A 385 -10.90 10.19 -12.69
C TRP A 385 -11.06 11.34 -11.69
N ARG A 386 -10.44 11.24 -10.51
CA ARG A 386 -10.45 12.33 -9.51
C ARG A 386 -9.72 13.56 -10.04
N SER A 387 -8.54 13.39 -10.61
CA SER A 387 -7.76 14.50 -11.19
C SER A 387 -8.39 15.09 -12.44
N ALA A 388 -9.17 14.32 -13.19
CA ALA A 388 -9.95 14.81 -14.31
C ALA A 388 -11.13 15.70 -13.87
N LEU A 389 -11.74 15.39 -12.71
CA LEU A 389 -12.79 16.23 -12.12
C LEU A 389 -12.24 17.50 -11.49
N LEU A 390 -11.15 17.37 -10.74
CA LEU A 390 -10.50 18.49 -10.07
C LEU A 390 -8.99 18.29 -10.12
N PRO A 391 -8.23 19.20 -10.76
CA PRO A 391 -6.78 19.09 -10.85
C PRO A 391 -6.14 18.86 -9.48
N GLY A 392 -5.26 17.86 -9.38
CA GLY A 392 -4.57 17.50 -8.15
C GLY A 392 -5.32 16.56 -7.19
N TRP A 393 -6.63 16.32 -7.36
CA TRP A 393 -7.38 15.50 -6.40
C TRP A 393 -6.94 14.03 -6.38
N GLY A 394 -6.67 13.45 -7.54
CA GLY A 394 -6.13 12.10 -7.63
C GLY A 394 -4.78 11.95 -6.95
N GLN A 395 -3.88 12.91 -7.15
CA GLN A 395 -2.55 12.92 -6.52
C GLN A 395 -2.63 13.03 -5.00
N VAL A 396 -3.55 13.84 -4.45
CA VAL A 396 -3.79 13.86 -2.99
C VAL A 396 -4.24 12.49 -2.49
N GLN A 397 -5.12 11.82 -3.25
CA GLN A 397 -5.67 10.51 -2.87
C GLN A 397 -4.66 9.36 -3.05
N ASP A 398 -3.65 9.52 -3.90
CA ASP A 398 -2.53 8.58 -4.06
C ASP A 398 -1.49 8.70 -2.94
N GLY A 399 -1.58 9.74 -2.10
CA GLY A 399 -0.64 10.05 -1.02
C GLY A 399 0.34 11.19 -1.36
N SER A 400 0.38 11.63 -2.61
CA SER A 400 1.23 12.73 -3.09
C SER A 400 0.64 14.12 -2.79
N GLN A 401 0.51 14.45 -1.50
CA GLN A 401 -0.14 15.69 -1.06
C GLN A 401 0.46 16.96 -1.66
N ILE A 402 1.80 17.12 -1.66
CA ILE A 402 2.47 18.31 -2.20
C ILE A 402 2.13 18.46 -3.68
N ARG A 403 2.29 17.41 -4.49
CA ARG A 403 1.96 17.41 -5.92
C ARG A 403 0.49 17.77 -6.14
N GLY A 404 -0.40 17.12 -5.41
CA GLY A 404 -1.84 17.37 -5.49
C GLY A 404 -2.21 18.81 -5.17
N TYR A 405 -1.67 19.39 -4.10
CA TYR A 405 -1.93 20.80 -3.76
C TYR A 405 -1.32 21.78 -4.76
N THR A 406 -0.15 21.47 -5.34
CA THR A 406 0.44 22.28 -6.42
C THR A 406 -0.47 22.30 -7.65
N TYR A 407 -1.01 21.16 -8.06
CA TYR A 407 -1.97 21.10 -9.17
C TYR A 407 -3.28 21.82 -8.82
N MET A 408 -3.80 21.69 -7.60
CA MET A 408 -5.00 22.43 -7.19
C MET A 408 -4.77 23.95 -7.26
N GLY A 409 -3.68 24.46 -6.66
CA GLY A 409 -3.37 25.89 -6.65
C GLY A 409 -3.14 26.44 -8.06
N THR A 410 -2.36 25.73 -8.87
CA THR A 410 -2.09 26.12 -10.26
C THR A 410 -3.38 26.07 -11.11
N GLY A 411 -4.22 25.05 -10.91
CA GLY A 411 -5.49 24.91 -11.60
C GLY A 411 -6.45 26.06 -11.32
N VAL A 412 -6.50 26.55 -10.07
CA VAL A 412 -7.28 27.75 -9.71
C VAL A 412 -6.77 28.98 -10.45
N LEU A 413 -5.44 29.21 -10.48
CA LEU A 413 -4.87 30.37 -11.15
C LEU A 413 -5.11 30.37 -12.67
N ILE A 414 -4.87 29.24 -13.34
CA ILE A 414 -5.04 29.14 -14.79
C ILE A 414 -6.53 29.13 -15.15
N GLY A 415 -7.37 28.42 -14.38
CA GLY A 415 -8.81 28.39 -14.57
C GLY A 415 -9.46 29.76 -14.41
N THR A 416 -9.11 30.50 -13.36
CA THR A 416 -9.60 31.87 -13.15
C THR A 416 -9.14 32.83 -14.26
N ASN A 417 -7.91 32.69 -14.76
CA ASN A 417 -7.43 33.47 -15.90
C ASN A 417 -8.23 33.18 -17.18
N TYR A 418 -8.54 31.91 -17.47
CA TYR A 418 -9.37 31.54 -18.60
C TYR A 418 -10.79 32.10 -18.48
N ILE A 419 -11.44 31.91 -17.32
CA ILE A 419 -12.79 32.44 -17.05
C ILE A 419 -12.81 33.96 -17.22
N TYR A 420 -11.82 34.67 -16.66
CA TYR A 420 -11.71 36.11 -16.79
C TYR A 420 -11.63 36.56 -18.26
N ASN A 421 -10.79 35.92 -19.07
CA ASN A 421 -10.65 36.24 -20.50
C ASN A 421 -11.93 35.92 -21.28
N TYR A 422 -12.58 34.81 -20.95
CA TYR A 422 -13.85 34.40 -21.55
C TYR A 422 -14.98 35.41 -21.26
N LEU A 423 -15.13 35.85 -20.00
CA LEU A 423 -16.12 36.88 -19.65
C LEU A 423 -15.85 38.21 -20.38
N LYS A 424 -14.58 38.61 -20.50
CA LYS A 424 -14.19 39.79 -21.29
C LYS A 424 -14.47 39.62 -22.78
N LEU A 425 -14.29 38.42 -23.33
CA LEU A 425 -14.63 38.13 -24.72
C LEU A 425 -16.14 38.29 -24.96
N ASN A 426 -16.98 37.77 -24.07
CA ASN A 426 -18.44 37.92 -24.16
C ASN A 426 -18.86 39.40 -24.12
N ARG A 427 -18.23 40.21 -23.26
CA ARG A 427 -18.46 41.67 -23.23
C ARG A 427 -18.00 42.36 -24.52
N ALA A 428 -16.83 42.01 -25.04
CA ALA A 428 -16.32 42.56 -26.29
C ALA A 428 -17.22 42.20 -27.49
N GLN A 429 -17.76 40.98 -27.51
CA GLN A 429 -18.71 40.52 -28.52
C GLN A 429 -20.01 41.32 -28.46
N SER A 430 -20.56 41.52 -27.26
CA SER A 430 -21.76 42.34 -27.05
C SER A 430 -21.55 43.79 -27.51
N ASN A 431 -20.42 44.41 -27.13
CA ASN A 431 -20.06 45.77 -27.54
C ASN A 431 -19.88 45.92 -29.06
N TYR A 432 -19.36 44.90 -29.73
CA TYR A 432 -19.25 44.89 -31.20
C TYR A 432 -20.62 44.72 -31.84
N ASN A 433 -21.44 43.80 -31.37
CA ASN A 433 -22.79 43.55 -31.90
C ASN A 433 -23.71 44.79 -31.74
N SER A 434 -23.62 45.50 -30.61
CA SER A 434 -24.41 46.72 -30.40
C SER A 434 -24.00 47.88 -31.31
N SER A 435 -22.78 47.88 -31.86
CA SER A 435 -22.33 48.94 -32.79
C SER A 435 -23.09 48.98 -34.13
N PHE A 436 -23.81 47.91 -34.48
CA PHE A 436 -24.61 47.82 -35.71
C PHE A 436 -26.00 48.50 -35.61
N THR A 437 -26.37 49.06 -34.45
CA THR A 437 -27.72 49.62 -34.20
C THR A 437 -27.80 51.15 -34.27
N LEU A 438 -26.72 51.85 -34.64
CA LEU A 438 -26.64 53.32 -34.62
C LEU A 438 -27.22 53.98 -35.89
N PRO A 439 -27.87 55.17 -35.78
CA PRO A 439 -28.55 55.84 -36.90
C PRO A 439 -27.57 56.34 -37.98
N SER A 440 -28.04 56.30 -39.24
CA SER A 440 -27.29 56.48 -40.49
C SER A 440 -26.67 57.88 -40.73
N SER A 441 -26.79 58.83 -39.81
CA SER A 441 -26.41 60.24 -40.02
C SER A 441 -24.93 60.55 -39.71
N ALA A 442 -24.11 59.57 -39.30
CA ALA A 442 -22.69 59.76 -38.95
C ALA A 442 -21.77 58.66 -39.52
N LEU A 443 -21.83 58.42 -40.83
CA LEU A 443 -21.17 57.27 -41.50
C LEU A 443 -19.67 57.08 -41.20
N ILE A 444 -18.87 58.16 -41.15
CA ILE A 444 -17.42 58.06 -40.93
C ILE A 444 -17.08 57.78 -39.44
N PRO A 445 -17.60 58.54 -38.45
CA PRO A 445 -17.42 58.21 -37.04
C PRO A 445 -17.89 56.79 -36.67
N THR A 446 -19.02 56.35 -37.21
CA THR A 446 -19.59 55.02 -36.93
C THR A 446 -18.72 53.90 -37.51
N TYR A 447 -18.13 54.08 -38.70
CA TYR A 447 -17.20 53.11 -39.30
C TYR A 447 -15.90 52.97 -38.50
N LEU A 448 -15.31 54.10 -38.08
CA LEU A 448 -14.08 54.09 -37.28
C LEU A 448 -14.30 53.47 -35.89
N ASP A 449 -15.42 53.78 -35.24
CA ASP A 449 -15.82 53.15 -33.97
C ASP A 449 -15.99 51.63 -34.13
N GLN A 450 -16.71 51.20 -35.17
CA GLN A 450 -16.92 49.79 -35.46
C GLN A 450 -15.60 49.05 -35.75
N GLN A 451 -14.68 49.67 -36.50
CA GLN A 451 -13.36 49.10 -36.79
C GLN A 451 -12.51 48.98 -35.52
N SER A 452 -12.57 49.96 -34.62
CA SER A 452 -11.89 49.92 -33.32
C SER A 452 -12.42 48.77 -32.43
N LYS A 453 -13.74 48.61 -32.35
CA LYS A 453 -14.41 47.54 -31.61
C LYS A 453 -14.10 46.16 -32.19
N LYS A 454 -14.05 46.04 -33.53
CA LYS A 454 -13.63 44.80 -34.21
C LYS A 454 -12.18 44.43 -33.89
N SER A 455 -11.28 45.41 -33.86
CA SER A 455 -9.87 45.19 -33.49
C SER A 455 -9.74 44.74 -32.03
N ALA A 456 -10.47 45.40 -31.12
CA ALA A 456 -10.51 45.02 -29.70
C ALA A 456 -11.08 43.62 -29.48
N LEU A 457 -12.14 43.25 -30.21
CA LEU A 457 -12.71 41.90 -30.20
C LEU A 457 -11.67 40.86 -30.65
N SER A 458 -11.02 41.07 -31.80
CA SER A 458 -10.00 40.15 -32.32
C SER A 458 -8.81 39.99 -31.36
N GLN A 459 -8.40 41.08 -30.69
CA GLN A 459 -7.35 41.01 -29.67
C GLN A 459 -7.80 40.18 -28.45
N GLN A 460 -9.04 40.34 -28.00
CA GLN A 460 -9.59 39.59 -26.87
C GLN A 460 -9.84 38.12 -27.21
N GLU A 461 -10.22 37.80 -28.45
CA GLU A 461 -10.29 36.43 -28.96
C GLU A 461 -8.92 35.75 -28.86
N SER A 462 -7.85 36.43 -29.30
CA SER A 462 -6.49 35.89 -29.21
C SER A 462 -6.08 35.61 -27.76
N LYS A 463 -6.30 36.55 -26.84
CA LYS A 463 -6.02 36.35 -25.40
C LYS A 463 -6.81 35.18 -24.81
N THR A 464 -8.07 35.04 -25.19
CA THR A 464 -8.94 33.93 -24.73
C THR A 464 -8.47 32.59 -25.28
N LYS A 465 -8.06 32.54 -26.56
CA LYS A 465 -7.47 31.34 -27.17
C LYS A 465 -6.18 30.93 -26.45
N ILE A 466 -5.29 31.88 -26.15
CA ILE A 466 -4.06 31.60 -25.40
C ILE A 466 -4.38 31.05 -24.00
N ALA A 467 -5.30 31.71 -23.27
CA ALA A 467 -5.70 31.26 -21.93
C ALA A 467 -6.33 29.86 -21.95
N TYR A 468 -7.18 29.58 -22.94
CA TYR A 468 -7.78 28.26 -23.16
C TYR A 468 -6.71 27.20 -23.43
N THR A 469 -5.77 27.46 -24.34
CA THR A 469 -4.69 26.52 -24.66
C THR A 469 -3.86 26.21 -23.42
N LEU A 470 -3.48 27.23 -22.64
CA LEU A 470 -2.74 27.04 -21.38
C LEU A 470 -3.53 26.19 -20.38
N PHE A 471 -4.82 26.48 -20.23
CA PHE A 471 -5.72 25.70 -19.36
C PHE A 471 -5.82 24.24 -19.79
N MET A 472 -6.06 23.98 -21.07
CA MET A 472 -6.20 22.62 -21.59
C MET A 472 -4.89 21.84 -21.53
N SER A 473 -3.76 22.47 -21.88
CA SER A 473 -2.43 21.84 -21.75
C SER A 473 -2.13 21.48 -20.30
N PHE A 474 -2.42 22.38 -19.35
CA PHE A 474 -2.29 22.09 -17.92
C PHE A 474 -3.21 20.96 -17.48
N TRP A 475 -4.48 20.97 -17.91
CA TRP A 475 -5.46 19.96 -17.52
C TRP A 475 -5.08 18.56 -18.03
N LEU A 476 -4.63 18.47 -19.28
CA LEU A 476 -4.12 17.24 -19.88
C LEU A 476 -2.86 16.75 -19.16
N TRP A 477 -1.93 17.65 -18.83
CA TRP A 477 -0.73 17.31 -18.08
C TRP A 477 -1.07 16.77 -16.68
N ASN A 478 -2.02 17.38 -15.98
CA ASN A 478 -2.51 16.89 -14.68
C ASN A 478 -3.13 15.48 -14.76
N ILE A 479 -3.86 15.17 -15.83
CA ILE A 479 -4.44 13.83 -16.06
C ILE A 479 -3.32 12.82 -16.37
N TYR A 480 -2.40 13.19 -17.26
CA TYR A 480 -1.22 12.38 -17.58
C TYR A 480 -0.39 12.09 -16.32
N ASP A 481 -0.18 13.10 -15.48
CA ASP A 481 0.53 12.96 -14.22
C ASP A 481 -0.15 11.98 -13.26
N ALA A 482 -1.46 12.10 -13.09
CA ALA A 482 -2.24 11.15 -12.28
C ALA A 482 -2.18 9.71 -12.84
N ALA A 483 -2.09 9.56 -14.15
CA ALA A 483 -2.06 8.27 -14.83
C ALA A 483 -0.68 7.61 -14.82
N VAL A 484 0.40 8.39 -14.93
CA VAL A 484 1.75 7.87 -15.22
C VAL A 484 2.70 8.02 -14.05
N TYR A 485 2.66 9.13 -13.30
CA TYR A 485 3.66 9.38 -12.27
C TYR A 485 3.35 8.57 -11.00
N GLU A 486 4.13 7.53 -10.79
CA GLU A 486 4.15 6.78 -9.54
C GLU A 486 4.99 7.53 -8.49
N LYS A 487 4.68 7.31 -7.20
CA LYS A 487 5.53 7.80 -6.11
C LYS A 487 6.84 7.01 -6.18
N GLN A 488 7.84 7.53 -6.88
CA GLN A 488 9.22 7.14 -6.58
C GLN A 488 9.53 7.70 -5.20
N ASP A 489 9.77 6.82 -4.23
CA ASP A 489 10.30 7.17 -2.92
C ASP A 489 11.71 7.74 -3.10
N GLY A 490 11.79 9.02 -3.46
CA GLY A 490 13.06 9.64 -3.82
C GLY A 490 12.91 10.97 -4.54
N PHE A 491 12.08 11.89 -4.04
CA PHE A 491 12.35 13.29 -4.37
C PHE A 491 13.61 13.68 -3.60
N GLN A 492 14.73 13.84 -4.34
CA GLN A 492 15.73 14.81 -3.94
C GLN A 492 14.95 16.10 -3.65
N VAL A 493 14.93 16.49 -2.38
CA VAL A 493 14.50 17.84 -2.02
C VAL A 493 15.40 18.75 -2.82
N TRP A 494 14.82 19.57 -3.69
CA TRP A 494 15.54 20.73 -4.21
C TRP A 494 15.87 21.60 -3.01
N ASP A 495 17.05 21.39 -2.44
CA ASP A 495 17.55 22.20 -1.34
C ASP A 495 17.97 23.53 -1.93
N PHE A 496 17.04 24.49 -1.92
CA PHE A 496 17.37 25.89 -2.11
C PHE A 496 18.01 26.42 -0.82
N SER A 497 19.19 25.89 -0.47
CA SER A 497 19.98 26.47 0.60
C SER A 497 20.68 27.72 0.07
N LEU A 498 20.29 28.87 0.63
CA LEU A 498 20.92 30.15 0.38
C LEU A 498 22.25 30.17 1.16
N ASN A 499 23.29 29.57 0.59
CA ASN A 499 24.62 29.62 1.18
C ASN A 499 25.16 31.04 1.06
N GLN A 500 25.04 31.83 2.12
CA GLN A 500 25.94 32.96 2.33
C GLN A 500 27.34 32.38 2.59
N ARG A 501 28.13 32.22 1.53
CA ARG A 501 29.57 32.06 1.68
C ARG A 501 30.13 33.39 2.17
N ILE A 502 30.46 33.45 3.45
CA ILE A 502 31.49 34.38 3.93
C ILE A 502 32.79 33.83 3.35
N VAL A 503 33.32 34.51 2.34
CA VAL A 503 34.69 34.28 1.87
C VAL A 503 35.60 34.88 2.93
N PRO A 504 36.50 34.11 3.59
CA PRO A 504 37.56 34.72 4.38
C PRO A 504 38.49 35.43 3.40
N ASP A 505 38.59 36.75 3.52
CA ASP A 505 39.51 37.57 2.75
C ASP A 505 40.94 37.00 2.82
N LEU A 506 41.50 36.72 1.64
CA LEU A 506 42.94 36.86 1.45
C LEU A 506 43.23 38.36 1.34
N PHE A 507 43.78 38.96 2.38
CA PHE A 507 44.58 40.19 2.23
C PHE A 507 46.01 39.90 2.66
N PRO A 508 47.01 40.16 1.80
CA PRO A 508 48.34 40.56 2.27
C PRO A 508 48.26 41.96 2.86
N ASP A 509 49.14 42.22 3.83
CA ASP A 509 49.29 43.50 4.50
C ASP A 509 49.42 44.69 3.52
N ASP A 510 48.86 45.82 3.99
CA ASP A 510 49.24 47.21 3.72
C ASP A 510 48.26 48.10 2.90
N LEU A 511 48.11 49.33 3.42
CA LEU A 511 47.51 50.55 2.86
C LEU A 511 45.99 50.83 2.99
N ALA A 512 45.67 51.52 4.09
CA ALA A 512 44.97 52.81 4.17
C ALA A 512 43.67 53.07 3.36
N THR A 513 42.58 53.27 4.13
CA THR A 513 41.46 54.20 3.90
C THR A 513 40.76 54.19 2.53
N ARG A 514 39.56 53.60 2.48
CA ARG A 514 38.35 54.22 1.87
C ARG A 514 37.11 53.34 2.06
N ASN A 515 35.98 54.01 2.29
CA ASN A 515 34.63 53.45 2.32
C ASN A 515 34.35 52.61 1.06
N VAL A 516 33.83 51.39 1.22
CA VAL A 516 33.34 50.57 0.12
C VAL A 516 31.90 50.17 0.41
N GLU A 517 30.98 50.67 -0.40
CA GLU A 517 29.59 50.24 -0.51
C GLU A 517 29.53 48.77 -0.95
N THR A 518 28.77 47.96 -0.22
CA THR A 518 28.52 46.55 -0.52
C THR A 518 27.52 46.41 -1.66
N TYR A 519 27.99 46.08 -2.87
CA TYR A 519 27.18 45.49 -3.93
C TYR A 519 27.42 43.97 -3.92
N GLY A 520 26.51 43.21 -3.30
CA GLY A 520 26.51 41.75 -3.37
C GLY A 520 25.81 41.27 -4.64
N THR A 521 26.54 40.66 -5.57
CA THR A 521 26.00 39.94 -6.72
C THR A 521 25.47 38.57 -6.26
N LEU A 522 24.16 38.33 -6.39
CA LEU A 522 23.56 37.01 -6.21
C LEU A 522 23.92 36.10 -7.39
N GLY A 523 24.76 35.10 -7.15
CA GLY A 523 24.99 33.99 -8.08
C GLY A 523 24.15 32.77 -7.68
N PHE A 524 23.27 32.32 -8.58
CA PHE A 524 22.58 31.03 -8.45
C PHE A 524 23.49 29.91 -9.00
N GLN A 525 23.78 28.90 -8.19
CA GLN A 525 24.39 27.65 -8.66
C GLN A 525 23.41 26.50 -8.47
N MET A 526 23.00 25.87 -9.57
CA MET A 526 22.32 24.57 -9.56
C MET A 526 23.38 23.46 -9.54
N ARG A 527 23.24 22.49 -8.63
CA ARG A 527 23.94 21.20 -8.70
C ARG A 527 22.90 20.11 -8.96
N PHE A 528 23.20 19.29 -9.96
CA PHE A 528 22.40 18.15 -10.41
C PHE A 528 22.66 16.90 -9.58
#